data_AF-A0A965PMP0-F1
#
_entry.id   AF-A0A965PMP0-F1
#
_cell.length_a   1.000
_cell.length_b   1.000
_cell.length_c   1.000
_cell.angle_alpha   90.00
_cell.angle_beta   90.00
_cell.angle_gamma   90.00
#
_symmetry.space_group_name_H-M   'P 1'
#
loop_
_entity.id
_entity.type
_entity.pdbx_description
1 polymer ?
#
loop_
_entity_poly.entity_id
_entity_poly.type
_entity_poly.pdbx_seq_one_letter_code
_entity_poly.pdbx_strand_id
1 'polypeptide(L)' 'MYIQVELTDTFGGESNYSWVKRYRLEHKPGESSRALMRRVKQTLGWSGIRCTVANYGDLIDIRPTDAALVAFVTWEE' A
#
# COMPACT_ATOMS: atom_id res chain seq x y z
N MET A 1 12.62 -10.40 7.09
CA MET A 1 12.12 -9.15 6.49
C MET A 1 10.98 -9.41 5.53
N TYR A 2 9.78 -9.08 6.00
CA TYR A 2 8.57 -9.06 5.22
C TYR A 2 8.11 -7.62 5.03
N ILE A 3 7.25 -7.42 4.04
CA ILE A 3 6.53 -6.17 3.84
C ILE A 3 5.07 -6.46 4.15
N GLN A 4 4.51 -5.70 5.08
CA GLN A 4 3.09 -5.75 5.39
C GLN A 4 2.36 -4.69 4.56
N VAL A 5 1.23 -5.09 3.98
CA VAL A 5 0.33 -4.18 3.26
C VAL A 5 -1.05 -4.27 3.89
N GLU A 6 -1.57 -3.14 4.35
CA GLU A 6 -2.91 -3.03 4.92
C GLU A 6 -3.78 -2.17 4.02
N LEU A 7 -4.87 -2.72 3.51
CA LEU A 7 -5.85 -2.03 2.68
C LEU A 7 -7.13 -1.81 3.49
N THR A 8 -7.60 -0.57 3.54
CA THR A 8 -8.82 -0.15 4.26
C THR A 8 -9.53 0.99 3.52
N ASP A 9 -10.74 1.36 3.94
CA ASP A 9 -11.54 2.40 3.29
C ASP A 9 -11.16 3.74 3.88
N THR A 10 -11.61 4.79 3.22
CA THR A 10 -11.54 6.14 3.79
C THR A 10 -12.93 6.69 4.03
N PHE A 11 -13.14 7.33 5.18
CA PHE A 11 -14.33 8.10 5.49
C PHE A 11 -13.91 9.55 5.79
N GLY A 12 -14.45 10.52 5.05
CA GLY A 12 -14.01 11.92 5.17
C GLY A 12 -12.54 12.17 4.78
N GLY A 13 -11.89 11.22 4.08
CA GLY A 13 -10.47 11.28 3.70
C GLY A 13 -9.50 10.64 4.71
N GLU A 14 -10.01 10.20 5.87
CA GLU A 14 -9.27 9.49 6.90
C GLU A 14 -9.46 7.97 6.79
N SER A 15 -8.48 7.18 7.19
CA SER A 15 -8.58 5.71 7.18
C SER A 15 -9.67 5.19 8.12
N ASN A 16 -10.56 4.34 7.63
CA ASN A 16 -11.65 3.74 8.37
C ASN A 16 -11.42 2.24 8.58
N TYR A 17 -10.83 1.84 9.70
CA TYR A 17 -10.53 0.43 9.99
C TYR A 17 -11.74 -0.45 10.35
N SER A 18 -12.96 -0.07 9.94
CA SER A 18 -14.16 -0.90 10.05
C SER A 18 -14.05 -2.18 9.20
N TRP A 19 -13.26 -2.13 8.14
CA TRP A 19 -12.81 -3.28 7.37
C TRP A 19 -11.31 -3.13 7.05
N VAL A 20 -10.59 -4.25 7.02
CA VAL A 20 -9.18 -4.28 6.61
C VAL A 20 -8.84 -5.58 5.91
N LYS A 21 -8.07 -5.47 4.83
CA LYS A 21 -7.45 -6.62 4.15
C LYS A 21 -5.93 -6.50 4.27
N ARG A 22 -5.31 -7.54 4.82
CA ARG A 22 -3.85 -7.58 5.05
C ARG A 22 -3.17 -8.53 4.08
N TYR A 23 -2.01 -8.14 3.60
CA TYR A 23 -1.13 -8.96 2.80
C TYR A 23 0.26 -8.96 3.43
N ARG A 24 0.92 -10.10 3.37
CA ARG A 24 2.32 -10.25 3.75
C ARG A 24 3.10 -10.64 2.51
N LEU A 25 4.07 -9.82 2.16
CA LEU A 25 4.91 -10.00 0.98
C LEU A 25 6.35 -10.21 1.40
N GLU A 26 7.08 -11.08 0.72
CA GLU A 26 8.52 -11.21 0.95
C GLU A 26 9.24 -9.92 0.53
N HIS A 27 10.18 -9.46 1.37
CA HIS A 27 11.11 -8.41 0.98
C HIS A 27 12.17 -9.00 0.05
N LYS A 28 12.35 -8.37 -1.11
CA LYS A 28 13.36 -8.81 -2.09
C LYS A 28 14.61 -7.94 -1.92
N PRO A 29 15.77 -8.50 -1.56
CA PRO A 29 17.00 -7.74 -1.42
C PRO A 29 17.34 -7.01 -2.72
N GLY A 30 17.69 -5.72 -2.63
CA GLY A 30 18.02 -4.88 -3.79
C GLY A 30 16.81 -4.44 -4.64
N GLU A 31 15.58 -4.71 -4.20
CA GLU A 31 14.37 -4.20 -4.88
C GLU A 31 14.29 -2.68 -4.73
N SER A 32 14.26 -1.97 -5.87
CA SER A 32 14.05 -0.52 -5.85
C SER A 32 12.64 -0.18 -5.37
N SER A 33 12.47 1.00 -4.75
CA SER A 33 11.16 1.47 -4.30
C SER A 33 10.11 1.46 -5.43
N ARG A 34 10.52 1.76 -6.67
CA ARG A 34 9.64 1.68 -7.85
C ARG A 34 9.17 0.25 -8.14
N ALA A 35 10.07 -0.73 -8.06
CA ALA A 35 9.73 -2.13 -8.30
C ALA A 35 8.80 -2.66 -7.19
N LEU A 36 9.10 -2.33 -5.93
CA LEU A 36 8.26 -2.62 -4.78
C LEU A 36 6.85 -2.05 -4.97
N MET A 37 6.72 -0.76 -5.31
CA MET A 37 5.42 -0.13 -5.53
C MET A 37 4.63 -0.77 -6.66
N ARG A 38 5.29 -1.23 -7.74
CA ARG A 38 4.63 -1.97 -8.83
C ARG A 38 4.04 -3.29 -8.34
N ARG A 39 4.80 -4.02 -7.51
CA ARG A 39 4.39 -5.31 -6.93
C ARG A 39 3.27 -5.17 -5.91
N VAL A 40 3.33 -4.14 -5.07
CA VAL A 40 2.24 -3.79 -4.15
C VAL A 40 0.96 -3.49 -4.93
N LYS A 41 1.02 -2.60 -5.93
CA LYS A 41 -0.15 -2.29 -6.77
C LYS A 41 -0.70 -3.52 -7.48
N GLN A 42 0.16 -4.40 -7.99
CA GLN A 42 -0.28 -5.65 -8.60
C GLN A 42 -1.03 -6.55 -7.60
N THR A 43 -0.53 -6.66 -6.37
CA THR A 43 -1.15 -7.46 -5.29
C THR A 43 -2.53 -6.92 -4.91
N LEU A 44 -2.69 -5.60 -4.92
CA LEU A 44 -3.95 -4.91 -4.64
C LEU A 44 -4.93 -4.91 -5.82
N GLY A 45 -4.52 -5.39 -7.01
CA GLY A 45 -5.31 -5.28 -8.24
C GLY A 45 -5.34 -3.87 -8.83
N TRP A 46 -4.41 -3.00 -8.43
CA TRP A 46 -4.29 -1.60 -8.87
C TRP A 46 -3.28 -1.39 -10.00
N SER A 47 -2.91 -2.45 -10.72
CA SER A 47 -2.09 -2.35 -11.93
C SER A 47 -2.76 -1.44 -12.96
N GLY A 48 -2.06 -0.39 -13.39
CA GLY A 48 -2.59 0.59 -14.34
C GLY A 48 -3.48 1.68 -13.72
N ILE A 49 -3.85 1.55 -12.45
CA ILE A 49 -4.63 2.56 -11.74
C ILE A 49 -3.71 3.70 -11.27
N ARG A 50 -4.14 4.94 -11.54
CA ARG A 50 -3.47 6.13 -11.02
C ARG A 50 -3.64 6.16 -9.51
N CYS A 51 -2.53 6.29 -8.80
CA CYS A 51 -2.53 6.44 -7.35
C CYS A 51 -1.61 7.59 -6.95
N THR A 52 -2.01 8.31 -5.92
CA THR A 52 -1.13 9.16 -5.14
C THR A 52 -0.35 8.28 -4.17
N VAL A 53 0.94 8.57 -4.00
CA VAL A 53 1.83 7.84 -3.08
C VAL A 53 2.54 8.88 -2.22
N ALA A 54 2.41 8.81 -0.90
CA ALA A 54 3.23 9.59 0.02
C ALA A 54 4.13 8.65 0.83
N ASN A 55 5.39 9.03 0.97
CA ASN A 55 6.38 8.27 1.72
C ASN A 55 6.79 9.08 2.96
N TYR A 56 6.57 8.52 4.14
CA TYR A 56 6.86 9.11 5.43
C TYR A 56 8.13 8.54 6.09
N GLY A 57 8.86 7.68 5.38
CA GLY A 57 10.10 7.04 5.83
C GLY A 57 9.87 5.59 6.26
N ASP A 58 9.08 5.40 7.31
CA ASP A 58 8.69 4.09 7.88
C ASP A 58 7.36 3.56 7.35
N LEU A 59 6.54 4.45 6.79
CA LEU A 59 5.22 4.18 6.23
C LEU A 59 5.11 4.76 4.83
N ILE A 60 4.57 3.99 3.90
CA ILE A 60 4.10 4.50 2.61
C ILE A 60 2.58 4.39 2.56
N ASP A 61 1.89 5.49 2.24
CA ASP A 61 0.48 5.46 1.90
C ASP A 61 0.29 5.46 0.38
N ILE A 62 -0.72 4.73 -0.09
CA ILE A 62 -1.06 4.61 -1.50
C ILE A 62 -2.58 4.78 -1.64
N ARG A 63 -3.00 5.79 -2.39
CA ARG A 63 -4.41 6.15 -2.57
C ARG A 63 -4.77 6.15 -4.06
N PRO A 64 -5.67 5.29 -4.55
CA PRO A 64 -6.22 5.41 -5.90
C PRO A 64 -7.00 6.73 -6.06
N THR A 65 -6.98 7.35 -7.24
CA THR A 65 -7.55 8.69 -7.45
C THR A 65 -9.08 8.75 -7.30
N ASP A 66 -9.80 7.70 -7.71
CA ASP A 66 -11.28 7.71 -7.77
C ASP A 66 -11.92 6.62 -6.90
N ALA A 67 -11.30 6.28 -5.77
CA ALA A 67 -11.86 5.32 -4.83
C ALA A 67 -11.56 5.73 -3.38
N ALA A 68 -12.53 5.51 -2.50
CA ALA A 68 -12.42 5.75 -1.06
C ALA A 68 -11.63 4.63 -0.37
N LEU A 69 -10.38 4.44 -0.80
CA LEU A 69 -9.50 3.38 -0.35
C LEU A 69 -8.11 3.95 -0.05
N VAL A 70 -7.43 3.35 0.92
CA VAL A 70 -6.03 3.62 1.21
C VAL A 70 -5.31 2.31 1.54
N ALA A 71 -4.11 2.15 0.99
CA ALA A 71 -3.21 1.08 1.36
C ALA A 71 -1.97 1.63 2.07
N PHE A 72 -1.62 1.01 3.19
CA PHE A 72 -0.44 1.29 3.97
C PHE A 72 0.60 0.20 3.76
N VAL A 73 1.85 0.58 3.49
CA VAL A 73 2.97 -0.34 3.32
C VAL A 73 3.99 -0.07 4.42
N THR A 74 4.29 -1.10 5.20
CA THR A 74 5.27 -1.06 6.29
C THR A 74 6.24 -2.23 6.18
N TRP A 75 7.42 -2.07 6.79
CA TRP A 75 8.45 -3.10 6.84
C TRP A 75 8.39 -3.81 8.19
N GLU A 76 8.33 -5.14 8.14
CA GLU A 76 8.42 -6.02 9.31
C GLU A 76 9.81 -6.66 9.31
N GLU A 77 10.52 -6.59 10.44
CA GLU A 77 11.85 -7.19 10.61
C GLU A 77 11.82 -8.72 10.42
#